data_AF-A0A3M1G0N0-F1
#
_entry.id   AF-A0A3M1G0N0-F1
#
_cell.length_a   1.000
_cell.length_b   1.000
_cell.length_c   1.000
_cell.angle_alpha   90.00
_cell.angle_beta   90.00
_cell.angle_gamma   90.00
#
_symmetry.space_group_name_H-M   'P 1'
#
loop_
_entity.id
_entity.type
_entity.pdbx_description
1 polymer ?
#
loop_
_entity_poly.entity_id
_entity_poly.type
_entity_poly.pdbx_seq_one_letter_code
_entity_poly.pdbx_strand_id
1 'polypeptide(L)'
;MQAQSKWPRPVHAWLMVLVLCLAQTASFIDRMILSLLVGPIRTGLGISDTGMSLLHGFGFAIFYSVMGLPIARLADTYNRKRIIVAGIALWSAMTATCG
;
A
#
# COMPACT_ATOMS: atom_id res chain seq x y z
N MET A 1 -25.11 27.87 7.96
CA MET A 1 -24.47 28.06 6.64
C MET A 1 -23.77 26.76 6.26
N GLN A 2 -24.45 25.87 5.53
CA GLN A 2 -23.88 24.60 5.07
C GLN A 2 -22.96 24.89 3.88
N ALA A 3 -21.66 24.66 4.04
CA ALA A 3 -20.69 24.81 2.97
C ALA A 3 -21.02 23.81 1.85
N GLN A 4 -21.58 24.30 0.76
CA GLN A 4 -21.95 23.50 -0.41
C GLN A 4 -20.68 22.99 -1.08
N SER A 5 -20.24 21.78 -0.73
CA SER A 5 -19.10 21.14 -1.40
C SER A 5 -19.51 20.85 -2.84
N LYS A 6 -19.09 21.72 -3.76
CA LYS A 6 -19.26 21.56 -5.21
C LYS A 6 -18.68 20.19 -5.59
N TRP A 7 -19.55 19.23 -5.87
CA TRP A 7 -19.14 17.87 -6.22
C TRP A 7 -18.17 17.92 -7.39
N PRO A 8 -17.01 17.23 -7.31
CA PRO A 8 -16.07 17.19 -8.42
C PRO A 8 -16.76 16.58 -9.64
N ARG A 9 -16.38 17.04 -10.83
CA ARG A 9 -16.95 16.56 -12.09
C ARG A 9 -16.92 15.02 -12.12
N PRO A 10 -17.98 14.33 -12.56
CA PRO A 10 -18.10 12.87 -12.47
C PRO A 10 -16.91 12.13 -13.09
N VAL A 11 -16.30 12.68 -14.14
CA VAL A 11 -15.05 12.16 -14.74
C VAL A 11 -13.89 12.05 -13.74
N HIS A 12 -13.72 13.04 -12.85
CA HIS A 12 -12.65 12.99 -11.85
C HIS A 12 -12.92 11.93 -10.78
N ALA A 13 -14.19 11.73 -10.41
CA ALA A 13 -14.57 10.68 -9.46
C ALA A 13 -14.27 9.28 -10.04
N TRP A 14 -14.66 9.04 -11.30
CA TRP A 14 -14.37 7.78 -11.99
C TRP A 14 -12.87 7.54 -12.22
N LEU A 15 -12.10 8.59 -12.53
CA LEU A 15 -10.64 8.48 -12.59
C LEU A 15 -10.02 8.09 -11.25
N MET A 16 -10.48 8.69 -10.13
CA MET A 16 -10.01 8.27 -8.80
C MET A 16 -10.37 6.82 -8.49
N VAL A 17 -11.58 6.37 -8.85
CA VAL A 17 -11.97 4.96 -8.68
C VAL A 17 -11.07 4.05 -9.49
N LEU A 18 -10.78 4.37 -10.76
CA LEU A 18 -9.88 3.58 -11.59
C LEU A 18 -8.48 3.50 -10.98
N VAL A 19 -7.92 4.64 -10.55
CA VAL A 19 -6.59 4.69 -9.93
C VAL A 19 -6.55 3.90 -8.62
N LEU A 20 -7.55 4.04 -7.75
CA LEU A 20 -7.65 3.29 -6.51
C LEU A 20 -7.83 1.79 -6.77
N CYS A 21 -8.60 1.43 -7.80
CA CYS A 21 -8.78 0.04 -8.22
C CYS A 21 -7.44 -0.56 -8.67
N LEU A 22 -6.72 0.12 -9.57
CA LEU A 22 -5.41 -0.34 -10.03
C LEU A 22 -4.40 -0.43 -8.88
N ALA A 23 -4.35 0.56 -7.99
CA ALA A 23 -3.50 0.54 -6.81
C ALA A 23 -3.84 -0.65 -5.89
N GLN A 24 -5.12 -0.97 -5.74
CA GLN A 24 -5.58 -2.10 -4.95
C GLN A 24 -5.22 -3.44 -5.60
N THR A 25 -5.36 -3.54 -6.92
CA THR A 25 -4.92 -4.72 -7.70
C THR A 25 -3.41 -4.92 -7.57
N ALA A 26 -2.61 -3.85 -7.70
CA ALA A 26 -1.16 -3.90 -7.51
C ALA A 26 -0.80 -4.35 -6.09
N SER A 27 -1.45 -3.79 -5.06
CA SER A 27 -1.30 -4.23 -3.67
C SER A 27 -1.58 -5.72 -3.47
N PHE A 28 -2.50 -6.28 -4.26
CA PHE A 28 -2.78 -7.71 -4.25
C PHE A 28 -1.66 -8.52 -4.92
N ILE A 29 -1.20 -8.07 -6.08
CA ILE A 29 -0.12 -8.72 -6.84
C ILE A 29 1.17 -8.75 -6.02
N ASP A 30 1.54 -7.66 -5.36
CA ASP A 30 2.76 -7.59 -4.55
C ASP A 30 2.74 -8.61 -3.40
N ARG A 31 1.60 -8.77 -2.73
CA ARG A 31 1.42 -9.83 -1.71
C ARG A 31 1.51 -11.23 -2.30
N MET A 32 1.04 -11.42 -3.53
CA MET A 32 1.01 -12.71 -4.21
C MET A 32 2.40 -13.12 -4.71
N ILE A 33 3.19 -12.17 -5.25
CA ILE A 33 4.58 -12.38 -5.67
C ILE A 33 5.45 -12.74 -4.47
N LEU A 34 5.33 -12.01 -3.35
CA LEU A 34 6.08 -12.32 -2.13
C LEU A 34 5.78 -13.73 -1.61
N SER A 35 4.50 -14.16 -1.68
CA SER A 35 4.11 -15.53 -1.31
C SER A 35 4.67 -16.60 -2.24
N LEU A 36 4.81 -16.30 -3.54
CA LEU A 36 5.39 -17.22 -4.53
C LEU A 36 6.92 -17.31 -4.40
N LEU A 37 7.57 -16.18 -4.10
CA LEU A 37 9.03 -16.07 -4.02
C LEU A 37 9.61 -16.50 -2.67
N VAL A 38 8.75 -16.72 -1.65
CA VAL A 38 9.16 -17.28 -0.35
C VAL A 38 9.96 -18.58 -0.48
N GLY A 39 9.58 -19.45 -1.42
CA GLY A 39 10.28 -20.72 -1.69
C GLY A 39 11.73 -20.53 -2.13
N PRO A 40 11.99 -19.81 -3.24
CA PRO A 40 13.36 -19.56 -3.72
C PRO A 40 14.20 -18.65 -2.80
N ILE A 41 13.60 -17.71 -2.07
CA ILE A 41 14.32 -16.90 -1.06
C ILE A 41 14.82 -17.77 0.09
N ARG A 42 13.99 -18.73 0.53
CA ARG A 42 14.35 -19.67 1.60
C ARG A 42 15.55 -20.52 1.23
N THR A 43 15.58 -21.09 0.01
CA THR A 43 16.71 -21.90 -0.46
C THR A 43 17.97 -21.07 -0.72
N GLY A 44 17.83 -19.80 -1.11
CA GLY A 44 18.97 -18.90 -1.35
C GLY A 44 19.65 -18.36 -0.09
N LEU A 45 18.92 -18.16 1.02
CA LEU A 45 19.43 -17.55 2.26
C LEU A 45 19.68 -18.54 3.40
N GLY A 46 19.26 -19.81 3.29
CA GLY A 46 19.47 -20.83 4.32
C GLY A 46 18.74 -20.57 5.64
N ILE A 47 17.73 -19.70 5.63
CA ILE A 47 16.94 -19.32 6.81
C ILE A 47 15.83 -20.35 7.06
N SER A 48 15.61 -20.71 8.33
CA SER A 48 14.55 -21.62 8.78
C SER A 48 13.14 -21.13 8.40
N ASP A 49 12.19 -22.03 8.12
CA ASP A 49 10.78 -21.73 7.75
C ASP A 49 10.13 -20.71 8.71
N THR A 50 10.49 -20.79 9.99
CA THR A 50 9.99 -19.89 11.02
C THR A 50 10.51 -18.46 10.85
N GLY A 51 11.78 -18.28 10.47
CA GLY A 51 12.38 -16.95 10.26
C GLY A 51 11.80 -16.23 9.06
N MET A 52 11.55 -16.96 7.96
CA MET A 52 10.92 -16.40 6.77
C MET A 52 9.46 -15.99 7.03
N SER A 53 8.72 -16.82 7.77
CA SER A 53 7.34 -16.54 8.19
C SER A 53 7.25 -15.36 9.17
N LEU A 54 8.25 -15.24 10.06
CA LEU A 54 8.34 -14.12 10.99
C LEU A 54 8.70 -12.81 10.26
N LEU A 55 9.56 -12.84 9.24
CA LEU A 55 9.88 -11.65 8.46
C LEU A 55 8.69 -11.22 7.58
N HIS A 56 8.09 -12.15 6.83
CA HIS A 56 7.01 -11.86 5.89
C HIS A 56 5.65 -11.62 6.54
N GLY A 57 5.29 -12.43 7.53
CA GLY A 57 3.99 -12.33 8.20
C GLY A 57 4.05 -11.35 9.35
N PHE A 58 4.92 -11.63 10.32
CA PHE A 58 4.97 -10.88 11.57
C PHE A 58 5.66 -9.51 11.42
N GLY A 59 6.75 -9.43 10.66
CA GLY A 59 7.46 -8.19 10.37
C GLY A 59 6.58 -7.19 9.61
N PHE A 60 5.87 -7.68 8.58
CA PHE A 60 4.91 -6.87 7.83
C PHE A 60 3.71 -6.44 8.69
N ALA A 61 3.20 -7.33 9.56
CA ALA A 61 2.11 -7.01 10.47
C ALA A 61 2.49 -5.94 11.51
N ILE A 62 3.68 -6.05 12.13
CA ILE A 62 4.20 -5.03 13.04
C ILE A 62 4.42 -3.72 12.28
N PHE A 63 5.08 -3.78 11.13
CA PHE A 63 5.35 -2.59 10.33
C PHE A 63 4.06 -1.87 9.93
N TYR A 64 3.06 -2.59 9.41
CA TYR A 64 1.76 -2.03 9.08
C TYR A 64 0.99 -1.52 10.30
N SER A 65 1.11 -2.17 11.46
CA SER A 65 0.43 -1.71 12.68
C SER A 65 1.07 -0.44 13.22
N VAL A 66 2.40 -0.37 13.22
CA VAL A 66 3.19 0.77 13.73
C VAL A 66 3.15 1.95 12.77
N MET A 67 3.18 1.72 11.45
CA MET A 67 3.09 2.78 10.43
C MET A 67 1.64 3.15 10.09
N GLY A 68 0.70 2.22 10.20
CA GLY A 68 -0.71 2.45 9.90
C GLY A 68 -1.36 3.47 10.85
N LEU A 69 -1.05 3.40 12.15
CA LEU A 69 -1.55 4.35 13.16
C LEU A 69 -1.12 5.82 12.93
N PRO A 70 0.17 6.15 12.73
CA PRO A 70 0.60 7.50 12.44
C PRO A 70 0.14 7.97 11.06
N ILE A 71 0.09 7.10 10.05
CA ILE A 71 -0.44 7.45 8.72
C ILE A 71 -1.94 7.73 8.80
N ALA A 72 -2.72 6.95 9.56
CA ALA A 72 -4.14 7.19 9.79
C ALA A 72 -4.38 8.51 10.55
N ARG A 73 -3.60 8.77 11.60
CA ARG A 73 -3.60 10.07 12.30
C ARG A 73 -3.27 11.21 11.34
N LEU A 74 -2.27 11.06 10.48
CA LEU A 74 -1.95 12.06 9.45
C LEU A 74 -3.10 12.23 8.46
N ALA A 75 -3.75 11.14 8.03
CA ALA A 75 -4.88 11.13 7.10
C ALA A 75 -6.09 11.90 7.63
N ASP A 76 -6.35 11.80 8.93
CA ASP A 76 -7.46 12.48 9.59
C ASP A 76 -7.15 13.96 9.89
N THR A 77 -5.89 14.30 10.13
CA THR A 77 -5.49 15.67 10.52
C THR A 77 -5.11 16.55 9.33
N TYR A 78 -4.63 15.97 8.22
CA TYR A 78 -4.17 16.70 7.02
C TYR A 78 -5.12 16.57 5.82
N ASN A 79 -4.81 17.29 4.74
CA ASN A 79 -5.54 17.19 3.48
C ASN A 79 -5.51 15.76 2.91
N ARG A 80 -6.60 15.00 3.11
CA ARG A 80 -6.86 13.65 2.56
C ARG A 80 -6.37 13.43 1.12
N LYS A 81 -6.53 14.42 0.23
CA LYS A 81 -6.02 14.34 -1.16
C LYS A 81 -4.50 14.20 -1.23
N ARG A 82 -3.74 14.94 -0.41
CA ARG A 82 -2.27 14.90 -0.44
C ARG A 82 -1.73 13.59 0.09
N ILE A 83 -2.42 12.98 1.04
CA ILE A 83 -2.03 11.68 1.58
C ILE A 83 -2.30 10.57 0.57
N ILE A 84 -3.45 10.59 -0.13
CA ILE A 84 -3.72 9.65 -1.23
C ILE A 84 -2.67 9.81 -2.34
N VAL A 85 -2.36 11.05 -2.76
CA VAL A 85 -1.36 11.31 -3.80
C VAL A 85 0.05 10.88 -3.37
N ALA A 86 0.45 11.17 -2.14
CA ALA A 86 1.75 10.76 -1.61
C ALA A 86 1.86 9.23 -1.50
N GLY A 87 0.79 8.55 -1.07
CA GLY A 87 0.73 7.09 -1.01
C GLY A 87 0.86 6.45 -2.39
N ILE A 88 0.12 6.97 -3.39
CA ILE A 88 0.22 6.49 -4.77
C ILE A 88 1.62 6.77 -5.33
N ALA A 89 2.18 7.96 -5.12
CA ALA A 89 3.51 8.32 -5.62
C ALA A 89 4.62 7.45 -5.00
N LEU A 90 4.56 7.23 -3.68
CA LEU A 90 5.50 6.35 -2.98
C LEU A 90 5.39 4.92 -3.50
N TRP A 91 4.16 4.41 -3.66
CA TRP A 91 3.91 3.08 -4.18
C TRP A 91 4.44 2.93 -5.60
N SER A 92 4.10 3.87 -6.50
CA SER A 92 4.59 3.86 -7.88
C SER A 92 6.12 3.93 -7.95
N ALA A 93 6.77 4.70 -7.07
CA ALA A 93 8.22 4.73 -6.98
C ALA A 93 8.79 3.38 -6.56
N MET A 94 8.20 2.72 -5.55
CA MET A 94 8.62 1.38 -5.12
C MET A 94 8.43 0.33 -6.22
N THR A 95 7.28 0.36 -6.92
CA THR A 95 7.02 -0.53 -8.06
C THR A 95 8.03 -0.28 -9.19
N ALA A 96 8.35 0.99 -9.49
CA ALA A 96 9.34 1.33 -10.51
C ALA A 96 10.77 0.89 -10.14
N THR A 97 11.12 0.86 -8.85
CA THR A 97 12.43 0.37 -8.38
C THR A 97 12.52 -1.15 -8.32
N CYS A 98 11.38 -1.86 -8.25
CA CYS A 98 11.32 -3.32 -8.25
C CYS A 98 11.17 -3.93 -9.65
N GLY A 99 11.05 -3.10 -10.70
CA GLY A 99 10.92 -3.50 -12.11
C GLY A 99 12.23 -3.54 -12.86
#